data_AF-A0A1M7RI60-F1
#
_entry.id   AF-A0A1M7RI60-F1
#
_cell.length_a   1.000
_cell.length_b   1.000
_cell.length_c   1.000
_cell.angle_alpha   90.00
_cell.angle_beta   90.00
_cell.angle_gamma   90.00
#
_symmetry.space_group_name_H-M   'P 1'
#
loop_
_entity.id
_entity.type
_entity.pdbx_description
1 polymer ?
#
loop_
_entity_poly.entity_id
_entity_poly.type
_entity_poly.pdbx_seq_one_letter_code
_entity_poly.pdbx_strand_id
1 'polypeptide(L)'
;MTMEYITLPGDRWDLIAYKSYGTVGQIALEDGQMVNAMSYIVQANPGLKLDSILSEGLLLQVPVIPSAAVKTDPQLLPPWKR
;
A
#
# COMPACT_ATOMS: atom_id res chain seq x y z
N MET A 1 -6.15 -5.67 8.92
CA MET A 1 -7.37 -4.84 8.72
C MET A 1 -7.37 -4.37 7.26
N THR A 2 -8.51 -4.32 6.58
CA THR A 2 -8.62 -3.81 5.20
C THR A 2 -9.49 -2.55 5.17
N MET A 3 -9.21 -1.67 4.22
CA MET A 3 -10.01 -0.49 3.91
C MET A 3 -10.67 -0.70 2.55
N GLU A 4 -11.93 -0.30 2.45
CA GLU A 4 -12.68 -0.39 1.20
C GLU A 4 -12.35 0.81 0.30
N TYR A 5 -12.08 0.56 -0.97
CA TYR A 5 -11.81 1.57 -1.98
C TYR A 5 -12.69 1.31 -3.21
N ILE A 6 -13.44 2.33 -3.65
CA ILE A 6 -14.23 2.25 -4.88
C ILE A 6 -13.40 2.82 -6.02
N THR A 7 -13.18 2.03 -7.08
CA THR A 7 -12.40 2.45 -8.24
C THR A 7 -13.09 3.56 -9.01
N LEU A 8 -12.29 4.50 -9.51
CA LEU A 8 -12.71 5.60 -10.36
C LEU A 8 -12.31 5.35 -11.83
N PRO A 9 -12.90 6.08 -12.79
CA PRO A 9 -12.49 6.02 -14.19
C PRO A 9 -10.98 6.24 -14.35
N GLY A 10 -10.32 5.29 -15.02
CA GLY A 10 -8.87 5.37 -15.28
C GLY A 10 -7.98 4.98 -14.11
N ASP A 11 -8.55 4.51 -12.98
CA ASP A 11 -7.75 3.93 -11.92
C ASP A 11 -6.99 2.68 -12.42
N ARG A 12 -5.76 2.57 -11.93
CA ARG A 12 -4.87 1.44 -12.16
C ARG A 12 -4.35 0.95 -10.83
N TRP A 13 -3.90 -0.29 -10.79
CA TRP A 13 -3.36 -0.91 -9.58
C TRP A 13 -2.18 -0.12 -9.00
N ASP A 14 -1.30 0.42 -9.85
CA ASP A 14 -0.17 1.26 -9.44
C ASP A 14 -0.63 2.59 -8.80
N LEU A 15 -1.61 3.25 -9.40
CA LEU A 15 -2.17 4.50 -8.85
C LEU A 15 -2.82 4.28 -7.49
N ILE A 16 -3.57 3.19 -7.33
CA ILE A 16 -4.22 2.86 -6.05
C ILE A 16 -3.14 2.54 -5.00
N ALA A 17 -2.15 1.73 -5.35
CA ALA A 17 -1.03 1.44 -4.45
C ALA A 17 -0.31 2.71 -3.99
N TYR A 18 -0.03 3.64 -4.92
CA TYR A 18 0.58 4.92 -4.59
C TYR A 18 -0.31 5.78 -3.68
N LYS A 19 -1.61 5.87 -3.97
CA LYS A 19 -2.57 6.61 -3.13
C LYS A 19 -2.70 6.02 -1.73
N SER A 20 -2.66 4.69 -1.60
CA SER A 20 -2.85 3.99 -0.32
C SER A 20 -1.60 3.90 0.53
N TYR A 21 -0.43 3.73 -0.08
CA TYR A 21 0.83 3.46 0.63
C TYR A 21 1.93 4.49 0.39
N GLY A 22 1.70 5.47 -0.49
CA GLY A 22 2.72 6.45 -0.90
C GLY A 22 3.78 5.89 -1.85
N THR A 23 3.69 4.62 -2.24
CA THR A 23 4.64 3.94 -3.13
C THR A 23 3.95 2.82 -3.92
N VAL A 24 4.46 2.54 -5.11
CA VAL A 24 4.08 1.37 -5.94
C VAL A 24 5.06 0.20 -5.73
N GLY A 25 6.22 0.49 -5.13
CA GLY A 25 7.32 -0.44 -4.96
C GLY A 25 7.17 -1.33 -3.73
N GLN A 26 8.26 -1.49 -2.98
CA GLN A 26 8.24 -2.29 -1.76
C GLN A 26 7.64 -1.52 -0.59
N ILE A 27 6.83 -2.23 0.18
CA ILE A 27 6.27 -1.82 1.47
C ILE A 27 6.70 -2.84 2.52
N ALA A 28 7.02 -2.35 3.71
CA ALA A 28 7.32 -3.20 4.86
C ALA A 28 6.01 -3.53 5.59
N LEU A 29 5.77 -4.81 5.84
CA LEU A 29 4.68 -5.29 6.67
C LEU A 29 5.09 -5.32 8.15
N GLU A 30 4.14 -5.56 9.04
CA GLU A 30 4.36 -5.62 10.49
C GLU A 30 5.37 -6.70 10.91
N ASP A 31 5.40 -7.82 10.20
CA ASP A 31 6.30 -8.95 10.44
C ASP A 31 7.72 -8.72 9.86
N GLY A 32 7.98 -7.53 9.30
CA GLY A 32 9.24 -7.17 8.68
C GLY A 32 9.41 -7.71 7.26
N GLN A 33 8.41 -8.37 6.68
CA GLN A 33 8.46 -8.79 5.29
C GLN A 33 8.32 -7.60 4.34
N MET A 34 9.10 -7.64 3.26
CA MET A 34 8.99 -6.69 2.16
C MET A 34 8.13 -7.28 1.06
N VAL A 35 7.01 -6.62 0.76
CA VAL A 35 6.12 -7.04 -0.33
C VAL A 35 5.95 -5.92 -1.34
N ASN A 36 5.63 -6.27 -2.58
CA ASN A 36 5.27 -5.25 -3.56
C ASN A 36 3.85 -4.73 -3.26
N ALA A 37 3.70 -3.42 -3.20
CA ALA A 37 2.44 -2.74 -2.86
C ALA A 37 1.28 -3.13 -3.79
N MET A 38 1.54 -3.20 -5.09
CA MET A 38 0.54 -3.59 -6.08
C MET A 38 0.11 -5.05 -5.89
N SER A 39 1.09 -5.96 -5.78
CA SER A 39 0.84 -7.37 -5.55
C SER A 39 0.07 -7.62 -4.25
N TYR A 40 0.30 -6.82 -3.22
CA TYR A 40 -0.37 -6.94 -1.93
C TYR A 40 -1.87 -6.65 -2.04
N ILE A 41 -2.26 -5.61 -2.78
CA ILE A 41 -3.68 -5.31 -3.04
C ILE A 41 -4.30 -6.40 -3.93
N VAL A 42 -3.60 -6.85 -4.97
CA VAL A 42 -4.09 -7.91 -5.87
C VAL A 42 -4.36 -9.21 -5.11
N GLN A 43 -3.45 -9.62 -4.23
CA GLN A 43 -3.62 -10.82 -3.41
C GLN A 43 -4.80 -10.71 -2.44
N ALA A 44 -5.09 -9.51 -1.95
CA ALA A 44 -6.25 -9.25 -1.09
C ALA A 44 -7.59 -9.33 -1.84
N ASN A 45 -7.58 -9.32 -3.18
CA ASN A 45 -8.77 -9.36 -4.02
C ASN A 45 -8.70 -10.52 -5.04
N PRO A 46 -8.70 -11.79 -4.59
CA PRO A 46 -8.65 -12.92 -5.48
C PRO A 46 -9.91 -12.97 -6.34
N GLY A 47 -9.74 -13.07 -7.66
CA GLY A 47 -10.84 -13.15 -8.63
C GLY A 47 -11.03 -11.90 -9.49
N LEU A 48 -10.31 -10.81 -9.20
CA LEU A 48 -10.24 -9.66 -10.09
C LEU A 48 -9.28 -9.91 -11.24
N LYS A 49 -9.67 -9.47 -12.44
CA LYS A 49 -8.79 -9.50 -13.61
C LYS A 49 -7.66 -8.50 -13.41
N LEU A 50 -6.45 -8.93 -13.76
CA LEU A 50 -5.26 -8.09 -13.81
C LEU A 50 -5.26 -7.25 -15.10
N ASP A 51 -6.33 -6.47 -15.29
CA ASP A 51 -6.44 -5.54 -16.40
C ASP A 51 -5.58 -4.29 -16.13
N SER A 52 -5.07 -3.69 -17.19
CA SER A 52 -4.23 -2.48 -17.11
C SER A 52 -4.99 -1.24 -16.64
N ILE A 53 -6.32 -1.24 -16.81
CA ILE A 53 -7.26 -0.21 -16.35
C ILE A 53 -8.40 -0.95 -15.65
N LEU A 54 -8.68 -0.55 -14.42
CA LEU A 54 -9.79 -1.11 -13.65
C LEU A 54 -11.11 -0.48 -14.09
N SER A 55 -12.16 -1.31 -14.13
CA SER A 55 -13.53 -0.81 -14.30
C SER A 55 -13.88 0.14 -13.17
N GLU A 56 -14.62 1.21 -13.48
CA GLU A 56 -15.16 2.12 -12.47
C GLU A 56 -16.19 1.41 -11.57
N GLY A 57 -16.32 1.86 -10.32
CA GLY A 57 -17.34 1.36 -9.38
C GLY A 57 -17.05 -0.02 -8.77
N LEU A 58 -15.83 -0.54 -8.95
CA LEU A 58 -15.40 -1.80 -8.35
C LEU A 58 -14.99 -1.59 -6.89
N LEU A 59 -15.51 -2.42 -5.99
CA LEU A 59 -15.10 -2.40 -4.59
C LEU A 59 -13.82 -3.22 -4.38
N LEU A 60 -12.74 -2.54 -4.00
CA LEU A 60 -11.44 -3.14 -3.68
C LEU A 60 -11.22 -3.16 -2.18
N GLN A 61 -10.68 -4.27 -1.70
CA GLN A 61 -10.15 -4.42 -0.35
C GLN A 61 -8.66 -4.05 -0.36
N VAL A 62 -8.31 -2.92 0.24
CA VAL A 62 -6.93 -2.44 0.36
C VAL A 62 -6.43 -2.74 1.77
N PRO A 63 -5.46 -3.65 1.96
CA PRO A 63 -4.90 -3.91 3.29
C PRO A 63 -4.29 -2.67 3.91
N VAL A 64 -4.63 -2.37 5.17
CA VAL A 64 -4.04 -1.26 5.92
C VAL A 64 -2.76 -1.73 6.57
N ILE A 65 -1.67 -1.04 6.28
CA ILE A 65 -0.38 -1.24 6.95
C ILE A 65 -0.32 -0.21 8.06
N PRO A 66 -0.16 -0.62 9.33
CA PRO A 66 0.06 0.33 10.39
C PRO A 66 1.38 1.04 10.10
N SER A 67 1.34 2.37 10.11
CA SER A 67 2.56 3.16 10.08
C SER A 67 3.42 2.68 11.25
N ALA A 68 4.51 1.99 10.95
CA ALA A 68 5.57 1.81 11.92
C ALA A 68 5.98 3.23 12.31
N ALA A 69 5.48 3.69 13.46
CA ALA A 69 5.94 4.91 14.07
C ALA A 69 7.45 4.78 14.04
N VAL A 70 8.11 5.59 13.20
CA VAL A 70 9.56 5.61 13.13
C VAL A 70 9.98 5.89 14.55
N LYS A 71 10.39 4.86 15.28
CA LYS A 71 11.01 5.02 16.59
C LYS A 71 12.33 5.65 16.25
N THR A 72 12.33 6.97 16.08
CA THR A 72 13.53 7.78 16.03
C THR A 72 14.16 7.60 17.39
N ASP A 73 15.05 6.60 17.48
CA ASP A 73 15.90 6.44 18.63
C ASP A 73 16.82 7.67 18.66
N PRO A 74 16.71 8.55 19.66
CA PRO A 74 17.55 9.74 19.76
C PRO A 74 19.05 9.41 19.76
N GLN A 75 19.42 8.18 20.13
CA GLN A 75 20.81 7.72 20.12
C GLN A 75 21.34 7.44 18.71
N LEU A 76 20.48 7.07 17.77
CA LEU A 76 20.83 6.85 16.35
C LEU A 76 20.75 8.13 15.52
N LEU A 77 20.17 9.21 16.06
CA LEU A 77 20.19 10.51 15.38
C LEU A 77 21.60 11.13 15.45
N PRO A 78 22.09 11.69 14.32
CA PRO A 78 23.37 12.38 14.28
C PRO A 78 23.33 13.61 15.21
N PRO A 79 24.49 14.05 15.74
CA PRO A 79 24.55 15.02 16.83
C PRO A 79 23.92 16.39 16.55
N TRP A 80 23.74 16.78 15.29
CA TRP A 80 23.08 18.04 14.88
C TRP A 80 21.56 17.92 14.71
N LYS A 81 20.99 16.72 14.83
CA LYS A 81 19.54 16.44 14.83
C LYS A 81 19.04 15.97 16.20
N ARG A 82 19.92 15.91 17.20
CA ARG A 82 19.56 15.71 18.61
C ARG A 82 19.01 17.00 19.20
#